data_AF-A0A9E5U2J8-F1
#
_entry.id   AF-A0A9E5U2J8-F1
#
_cell.length_a   1.000
_cell.length_b   1.000
_cell.length_c   1.000
_cell.angle_alpha   90.00
_cell.angle_beta   90.00
_cell.angle_gamma   90.00
#
_symmetry.space_group_name_H-M   'P 1'
#
loop_
_entity.id
_entity.type
_entity.pdbx_description
1 polymer ?
#
loop_
_entity_poly.entity_id
_entity_poly.type
_entity_poly.pdbx_seq_one_letter_code
_entity_poly.pdbx_strand_id
1 'polypeptide(L)'
;RARRHWHVDHLRGVTTPVAVWFADDEVRREHDWAQAISQTRVAQTTIPRFGSSDCGCQSHLFYLPSLPSWRWLRRHCAGVVHTLAIPVQLRKAE
;
A
#
# COMPACT_ATOMS: atom_id res chain seq x y z
N ARG A 1 0.17 -22.35 -12.32
CA ARG A 1 0.71 -21.27 -11.46
C ARG A 1 0.13 -19.95 -11.97
N ALA A 2 -0.70 -19.25 -11.18
CA ALA A 2 -1.26 -17.98 -11.62
C ALA A 2 -0.13 -16.97 -11.89
N ARG A 3 -0.13 -16.35 -13.08
CA ARG A 3 0.84 -15.31 -13.44
C ARG A 3 0.63 -14.15 -12.48
N ARG A 4 1.64 -13.82 -11.67
CA ARG A 4 1.61 -12.65 -10.79
C ARG A 4 1.52 -11.43 -11.71
N HIS A 5 0.35 -10.78 -11.70
CA HIS A 5 0.10 -9.66 -12.60
C HIS A 5 0.42 -8.34 -11.91
N TRP A 6 0.14 -8.26 -10.61
CA TRP A 6 0.38 -7.08 -9.79
C TRP A 6 1.57 -7.29 -8.86
N HIS A 7 2.30 -6.23 -8.55
CA HIS A 7 3.39 -6.29 -7.57
C HIS A 7 2.92 -6.89 -6.23
N VAL A 8 1.72 -6.55 -5.78
CA VAL A 8 1.11 -7.11 -4.55
C VAL A 8 0.90 -8.63 -4.61
N ASP A 9 0.74 -9.25 -5.80
CA ASP A 9 0.58 -10.70 -5.93
C ASP A 9 1.84 -11.46 -5.48
N HIS A 10 3.01 -10.81 -5.49
CA HIS A 10 4.24 -11.38 -4.91
C HIS A 10 4.15 -11.50 -3.38
N LEU A 11 3.45 -10.56 -2.72
CA LEU A 11 3.27 -10.56 -1.26
C LEU A 11 2.15 -11.50 -0.82
N ARG A 12 1.10 -11.68 -1.63
CA ARG A 12 -0.05 -12.54 -1.31
C ARG A 12 0.30 -14.03 -1.08
N GLY A 13 1.45 -14.49 -1.55
CA GLY A 13 1.92 -15.87 -1.30
C GLY A 13 2.51 -16.08 0.09
N VAL A 14 2.87 -14.99 0.79
CA VAL A 14 3.58 -15.03 2.08
C VAL A 14 2.95 -14.13 3.14
N THR A 15 1.86 -13.41 2.80
CA THR A 15 1.13 -12.50 3.70
C THR A 15 -0.36 -12.54 3.42
N THR A 16 -1.15 -12.16 4.42
CA THR A 16 -2.61 -11.99 4.31
C THR A 16 -2.97 -10.50 4.40
N PRO A 17 -3.62 -9.92 3.38
CA PRO A 17 -4.13 -8.55 3.47
C PRO A 17 -5.17 -8.43 4.60
N VAL A 18 -5.03 -7.40 5.44
CA VAL A 18 -5.94 -7.16 6.58
C VAL A 18 -6.85 -5.95 6.36
N ALA A 19 -6.44 -5.01 5.51
CA ALA A 19 -7.18 -3.79 5.21
C ALA A 19 -6.77 -3.26 3.84
N VAL A 20 -7.68 -2.51 3.22
CA VAL A 20 -7.41 -1.69 2.03
C VAL A 20 -7.85 -0.26 2.31
N TRP A 21 -6.96 0.67 2.00
CA TRP A 21 -7.27 2.09 1.95
C TRP A 21 -7.16 2.57 0.51
N PHE A 22 -8.13 3.35 0.07
CA PHE A 22 -8.19 3.88 -1.28
C PHE A 22 -8.84 5.26 -1.27
N ALA A 23 -8.55 6.06 -2.29
CA ALA A 23 -9.23 7.32 -2.57
C ALA A 23 -9.87 7.22 -3.96
N ASP A 24 -11.06 7.78 -4.11
CA ASP A 24 -11.84 7.87 -5.35
C ASP A 24 -11.69 9.25 -6.01
N ASP A 25 -10.54 9.89 -5.82
CA ASP A 25 -10.21 11.18 -6.40
C ASP A 25 -9.96 11.07 -7.92
N GLU A 26 -10.23 12.15 -8.67
CA GLU A 26 -9.87 12.28 -10.09
C GLU A 26 -8.34 12.33 -10.32
N VAL A 27 -7.56 12.55 -9.27
CA VAL A 27 -6.10 12.67 -9.32
C VAL A 27 -5.42 11.38 -8.84
N ARG A 28 -4.40 10.93 -9.58
CA ARG A 28 -3.57 9.79 -9.19
C ARG A 28 -2.72 10.11 -7.95
N ARG A 29 -3.06 9.50 -6.81
CA ARG A 29 -2.39 9.72 -5.51
C ARG A 29 -1.16 8.86 -5.24
N GLU A 30 -0.83 7.94 -6.15
CA GLU A 30 0.24 6.95 -5.97
C GLU A 30 1.58 7.59 -5.54
N HIS A 31 2.04 8.61 -6.27
CA HIS A 31 3.31 9.28 -5.96
C HIS A 31 3.22 10.12 -4.69
N ASP A 32 2.14 10.88 -4.51
CA ASP A 32 1.91 11.72 -3.33
C ASP A 32 1.96 10.88 -2.05
N TRP A 33 1.31 9.72 -2.06
CA TRP A 33 1.28 8.82 -0.92
C TRP A 33 2.63 8.15 -0.67
N ALA A 34 3.30 7.67 -1.73
CA ALA A 34 4.62 7.08 -1.59
C ALA A 34 5.62 8.08 -0.99
N GLN A 35 5.61 9.32 -1.47
CA GLN A 35 6.46 10.38 -0.95
C GLN A 35 6.12 10.69 0.51
N ALA A 36 4.84 10.93 0.82
CA ALA A 36 4.43 11.29 2.18
C ALA A 36 4.75 10.20 3.20
N ILE A 37 4.52 8.92 2.86
CA ILE A 37 4.83 7.79 3.74
C ILE A 37 6.34 7.69 3.94
N SER A 38 7.15 7.79 2.88
CA SER A 38 8.61 7.73 2.95
C SER A 38 9.24 8.82 3.82
N GLN A 39 8.57 9.98 3.95
CA GLN A 39 9.03 11.11 4.75
C GLN A 39 8.69 10.96 6.24
N THR A 40 7.89 9.97 6.62
CA THR A 40 7.60 9.71 8.03
C THR A 40 8.79 9.06 8.73
N ARG A 41 9.04 9.43 10.00
CA ARG A 41 10.14 8.84 10.80
C ARG A 41 9.99 7.34 11.07
N VAL A 42 8.79 6.79 10.91
CA VAL A 42 8.46 5.40 11.26
C VAL A 42 8.47 4.47 10.05
N ALA A 43 8.38 5.02 8.83
CA ALA A 43 8.41 4.20 7.63
C ALA A 43 9.85 3.82 7.27
N GLN A 44 10.03 2.56 6.86
CA GLN A 44 11.28 2.07 6.34
C GLN A 44 11.07 1.47 4.95
N THR A 45 11.96 1.80 4.02
CA THR A 45 12.00 1.17 2.71
C THR A 45 12.83 -0.10 2.79
N THR A 46 12.17 -1.25 2.92
CA THR A 46 12.85 -2.56 3.05
C THR A 46 13.24 -3.16 1.71
N ILE A 47 12.43 -2.92 0.67
CA ILE A 47 12.70 -3.38 -0.70
C ILE A 47 12.68 -2.15 -1.62
N PRO A 48 13.85 -1.59 -1.96
CA PRO A 48 13.95 -0.49 -2.91
C PRO A 48 13.30 -0.88 -4.25
N ARG A 49 12.69 0.11 -4.91
CA ARG A 49 12.09 0.00 -6.23
C ARG A 49 10.91 -0.98 -6.34
N PHE A 50 10.42 -1.55 -5.23
CA PHE A 50 9.26 -2.43 -5.27
C PHE A 50 8.02 -1.65 -5.71
N GLY A 51 7.41 -2.07 -6.81
CA GLY A 51 6.20 -1.43 -7.32
C GLY A 51 6.40 -0.07 -7.97
N SER A 52 7.65 0.43 -8.08
CA SER A 52 7.97 1.75 -8.61
C SER A 52 8.90 1.71 -9.82
N SER A 53 8.93 0.60 -10.57
CA SER A 53 9.84 0.40 -11.70
C SER A 53 9.67 1.44 -12.83
N ASP A 54 8.47 1.96 -13.00
CA ASP A 54 8.06 2.91 -14.02
C ASP A 54 8.02 4.37 -13.53
N CYS A 55 8.45 4.65 -12.29
CA CYS A 55 8.47 6.00 -11.73
C CYS A 55 9.73 6.29 -10.90
N GLY A 56 9.87 7.51 -10.38
CA GLY A 56 11.02 7.95 -9.58
C GLY A 56 10.95 7.61 -8.08
N CYS A 57 9.87 6.98 -7.61
CA CYS A 57 9.69 6.72 -6.17
C CYS A 57 10.72 5.71 -5.63
N GLN A 58 11.15 5.93 -4.39
CA GLN A 58 12.12 5.05 -3.72
C GLN A 58 11.59 3.62 -3.58
N SER A 59 10.30 3.47 -3.25
CA SER A 59 9.54 2.21 -3.23
C SER A 59 8.05 2.53 -3.07
N HIS A 60 7.18 1.58 -3.45
CA HIS A 60 5.74 1.57 -3.08
C HIS A 60 5.43 0.52 -2.00
N LEU A 61 6.45 -0.10 -1.40
CA LEU A 61 6.33 -1.00 -0.26
C LEU A 61 7.11 -0.45 0.93
N PHE A 62 6.39 -0.23 2.04
CA PHE A 62 6.94 0.33 3.27
C PHE A 62 6.68 -0.61 4.44
N TYR A 63 7.70 -0.75 5.30
CA TYR A 63 7.55 -1.35 6.62
C TYR A 63 7.21 -0.28 7.64
N LEU A 64 6.25 -0.59 8.51
CA LEU A 64 5.87 0.23 9.67
C LEU A 64 5.92 -0.67 10.91
N PRO A 65 6.43 -0.18 12.05
CA PRO A 65 6.58 -0.99 13.26
C PRO A 65 5.25 -1.35 13.93
N SER A 66 4.16 -0.68 13.54
CA SER A 66 2.81 -0.98 14.00
C SER A 66 1.81 -0.72 12.87
N LEU A 67 0.66 -1.39 12.92
CA LEU A 67 -0.41 -1.21 11.95
C LEU A 67 -0.94 0.24 12.06
N PRO A 68 -0.82 1.07 11.00
CA PRO A 68 -1.31 2.44 11.07
C PRO A 68 -2.83 2.46 11.16
N SER A 69 -3.37 3.44 11.89
CA SER A 69 -4.81 3.68 11.91
C SER A 69 -5.25 4.49 10.70
N TRP A 70 -6.54 4.45 10.36
CA TRP A 70 -7.10 5.33 9.33
C TRP A 70 -6.79 6.82 9.60
N ARG A 71 -6.75 7.23 10.88
CA ARG A 71 -6.39 8.61 11.30
C ARG A 71 -4.92 8.93 11.04
N TRP A 72 -4.05 7.93 11.14
CA TRP A 72 -2.65 8.08 10.75
C TRP A 72 -2.56 8.32 9.24
N LEU A 73 -3.25 7.51 8.44
CA LEU A 73 -3.23 7.64 6.99
C LEU A 73 -3.78 9.00 6.53
N ARG A 74 -4.95 9.41 7.02
CA ARG A 74 -5.55 10.72 6.68
C ARG A 74 -4.66 11.91 7.06
N ARG A 75 -3.76 11.76 8.04
CA ARG A 75 -2.83 12.84 8.43
C ARG A 75 -1.64 12.97 7.49
N HIS A 76 -1.23 11.89 6.82
CA HIS A 76 -0.02 11.88 6.00
C HIS A 76 -0.34 11.84 4.51
N CYS A 77 -1.43 11.20 4.12
CA CYS A 77 -1.82 11.01 2.72
C CYS A 77 -2.98 11.96 2.36
N ALA A 78 -2.80 12.71 1.28
CA ALA A 78 -3.83 13.59 0.74
C ALA A 78 -4.98 12.81 0.06
N GLY A 79 -6.15 13.42 -0.02
CA GLY A 79 -7.37 12.84 -0.61
C GLY A 79 -8.40 12.39 0.42
N VAL A 80 -9.63 12.16 -0.04
CA VAL A 80 -10.66 11.55 0.80
C VAL A 80 -10.39 10.05 0.85
N VAL A 81 -9.84 9.59 1.96
CA VAL A 81 -9.45 8.18 2.09
C VAL A 81 -10.59 7.35 2.70
N HIS A 82 -11.02 6.36 1.93
CA HIS A 82 -11.97 5.34 2.35
C HIS A 82 -11.24 4.13 2.95
N THR A 83 -11.91 3.45 3.89
CA THR A 83 -11.39 2.21 4.49
C THR A 83 -12.32 1.06 4.16
N LEU A 84 -11.78 0.03 3.52
CA LEU A 84 -12.41 -1.27 3.42
C LEU A 84 -11.67 -2.24 4.34
N ALA A 85 -12.31 -2.60 5.45
CA ALA A 85 -11.84 -3.73 6.23
C ALA A 85 -12.02 -4.99 5.39
N ILE A 86 -10.94 -5.74 5.19
CA ILE A 86 -11.04 -7.03 4.50
C ILE A 86 -11.39 -8.06 5.57
N PRO A 87 -12.61 -8.63 5.58
CA PRO A 87 -12.83 -9.85 6.37
C PRO A 87 -11.85 -10.89 5.85
N VAL A 88 -11.13 -11.56 6.77
CA VAL A 88 -10.00 -12.49 6.52
C VAL A 88 -10.32 -13.67 5.56
N GLN A 89 -11.50 -13.73 4.98
CA GLN A 89 -11.95 -14.75 4.03
C GLN A 89 -11.89 -14.25 2.57
N LEU A 90 -10.74 -13.75 2.11
CA LEU A 90 -10.45 -13.76 0.66
C LEU A 90 -9.74 -15.07 0.31
N ARG A 91 -10.47 -16.19 0.42
CA ARG A 91 -10.12 -17.38 -0.37
C ARG A 91 -10.33 -16.98 -1.83
N LYS A 92 -9.28 -17.05 -2.64
CA LYS A 92 -9.42 -16.96 -4.09
C LYS A 92 -10.47 -17.98 -4.50
N ALA A 93 -11.58 -17.53 -5.10
CA ALA A 93 -12.36 -18.41 -5.96
C ALA A 93 -11.44 -18.83 -7.12
N GLU A 94 -11.50 -20.11 -7.41
CA GLU A 94 -10.64 -20.86 -8.33
C GLU A 94 -10.73 -20.37 -9.77
#